data_AF-A0A7C1LTI7-F1
#
_entry.id   AF-A0A7C1LTI7-F1
#
_cell.length_a   1.000
_cell.length_b   1.000
_cell.length_c   1.000
_cell.angle_alpha   90.00
_cell.angle_beta   90.00
_cell.angle_gamma   90.00
#
_symmetry.space_group_name_H-M   'P 1'
#
loop_
_entity.id
_entity.type
_entity.pdbx_description
1 polymer ?
#
loop_
_entity_poly.entity_id
_entity_poly.type
_entity_poly.pdbx_seq_one_letter_code
_entity_poly.pdbx_strand_id
1 'polypeptide(L)'
;MLKKAEVSVRGTRPFLWHAFTEEALSTSRKVKGGVAGNDPDEWKKTVLATDKGLLFIKPSYIFGSLKNGATFIKVGRGTITKKVAATLIVLDDIIYMKTENDDHLFLPSEEELDRDATKSVYLDVTSVVNPNTKGRNIR
;
A
#
# COMPACT_ATOMS: atom_id res chain seq x y z
N MET A 1 -18.99 24.87 9.24
CA MET A 1 -19.56 23.58 9.67
C MET A 1 -18.77 22.46 9.02
N LEU A 2 -18.23 21.51 9.79
CA LEU A 2 -17.56 20.33 9.24
C LEU A 2 -18.60 19.44 8.56
N LYS A 3 -18.34 19.01 7.32
CA LYS A 3 -19.17 18.01 6.63
C LYS A 3 -18.45 16.67 6.70
N LYS A 4 -19.16 15.64 7.14
CA LYS A 4 -18.64 14.27 7.22
C LYS A 4 -19.32 13.41 6.16
N ALA A 5 -18.59 12.45 5.64
CA ALA A 5 -19.09 11.41 4.77
C ALA A 5 -18.37 10.11 5.10
N GLU A 6 -19.08 9.01 5.02
CA GLU A 6 -18.49 7.68 5.01
C GLU A 6 -18.30 7.25 3.56
N VAL A 7 -17.13 6.72 3.23
CA VAL A 7 -16.75 6.38 1.85
C VAL A 7 -16.22 4.96 1.83
N SER A 8 -16.85 4.10 1.02
CA SER A 8 -16.32 2.81 0.65
C SER A 8 -15.62 2.90 -0.69
N VAL A 9 -14.42 2.32 -0.81
CA VAL A 9 -13.61 2.31 -2.02
C VAL A 9 -13.33 0.87 -2.41
N ARG A 10 -13.73 0.47 -3.61
CA ARG A 10 -13.43 -0.84 -4.19
C ARG A 10 -12.45 -0.68 -5.35
N GLY A 11 -11.30 -1.32 -5.24
CA GLY A 11 -10.35 -1.45 -6.35
C GLY A 11 -10.83 -2.48 -7.36
N THR A 12 -10.45 -2.33 -8.63
CA THR A 12 -10.69 -3.30 -9.71
C THR A 12 -9.44 -4.09 -10.09
N ARG A 13 -8.33 -3.85 -9.39
CA ARG A 13 -7.03 -4.49 -9.60
C ARG A 13 -6.44 -4.89 -8.26
N PRO A 14 -5.53 -5.87 -8.23
CA PRO A 14 -4.76 -6.19 -7.03
C PRO A 14 -4.12 -4.93 -6.45
N PHE A 15 -4.21 -4.78 -5.13
CA PHE A 15 -3.54 -3.71 -4.41
C PHE A 15 -2.10 -4.14 -4.12
N LEU A 16 -1.14 -3.51 -4.80
CA LEU A 16 0.27 -3.77 -4.56
C LEU A 16 0.70 -3.12 -3.24
N TRP A 17 1.18 -3.95 -2.32
CA TRP A 17 1.53 -3.51 -0.99
C TRP A 17 3.00 -3.13 -0.89
N HIS A 18 3.26 -1.88 -0.48
CA HIS A 18 4.60 -1.47 -0.11
C HIS A 18 4.55 -0.27 0.84
N ALA A 19 5.01 -0.45 2.07
CA ALA A 19 5.16 0.61 3.06
C ALA A 19 6.62 0.73 3.49
N PHE A 20 7.07 1.98 3.59
CA PHE A 20 8.34 2.30 4.24
C PHE A 20 8.10 2.36 5.75
N THR A 21 8.21 1.21 6.41
CA THR A 21 8.15 1.10 7.87
C THR A 21 9.44 1.61 8.51
N GLU A 22 9.43 1.88 9.81
CA GLU A 22 10.66 2.20 10.54
C GLU A 22 11.69 1.07 10.42
N GLU A 23 11.21 -0.18 10.38
CA GLU A 23 12.06 -1.33 10.16
C GLU A 23 12.71 -1.29 8.77
N ALA A 24 11.94 -0.97 7.71
CA ALA A 24 12.45 -0.85 6.36
C ALA A 24 13.40 0.35 6.18
N LEU A 25 13.21 1.43 6.95
CA LEU A 25 14.00 2.68 6.86
C LEU A 25 15.18 2.75 7.83
N SER A 26 15.37 1.75 8.69
CA SER A 26 16.40 1.78 9.75
C SER A 26 17.80 2.02 9.18
N THR A 27 18.52 2.96 9.77
CA THR A 27 19.92 3.29 9.44
C THR A 27 20.94 2.30 9.99
N SER A 28 20.48 1.38 10.86
CA SER A 28 21.32 0.30 11.38
C SER A 28 21.72 -0.67 10.27
N ARG A 29 22.98 -1.11 10.27
CA ARG A 29 23.46 -2.11 9.31
C ARG A 29 22.78 -3.44 9.59
N LYS A 30 21.77 -3.78 8.81
CA LYS A 30 21.10 -5.08 8.88
C LYS A 30 21.82 -6.11 8.02
N VAL A 31 21.86 -7.35 8.49
CA VAL A 31 22.22 -8.50 7.65
C VAL A 31 21.16 -8.58 6.56
N LYS A 32 21.55 -8.32 5.32
CA LYS A 32 20.63 -8.48 4.19
C LYS A 32 20.47 -9.97 3.93
N GLY A 33 19.22 -10.44 3.90
CA GLY A 33 18.87 -11.75 3.36
C GLY A 33 19.00 -11.73 1.84
N GLY A 34 19.25 -12.91 1.24
CA GLY A 34 19.31 -13.06 -0.21
C GLY A 34 20.53 -12.38 -0.86
N VAL A 35 20.34 -11.94 -2.11
CA VAL A 35 21.37 -11.27 -2.91
C VAL A 35 21.00 -9.80 -3.10
N ALA A 36 21.99 -8.94 -3.40
CA ALA A 36 21.74 -7.52 -3.58
C ALA A 36 20.64 -7.26 -4.62
N GLY A 37 19.50 -6.74 -4.16
CA GLY A 37 18.33 -6.43 -5.00
C GLY A 37 17.23 -7.48 -5.02
N ASN A 38 17.46 -8.67 -4.43
CA ASN A 38 16.50 -9.76 -4.30
C ASN A 38 16.53 -10.32 -2.86
N ASP A 39 15.67 -9.79 -1.99
CA ASP A 39 15.45 -10.30 -0.63
C ASP A 39 14.04 -10.92 -0.58
N PRO A 40 13.91 -12.25 -0.50
CA PRO A 40 12.60 -12.93 -0.51
C PRO A 40 11.76 -12.60 0.73
N ASP A 41 12.36 -12.01 1.76
CA ASP A 41 11.70 -11.62 3.01
C ASP A 41 11.44 -10.10 3.08
N GLU A 42 11.73 -9.32 2.03
CA GLU A 42 11.53 -7.86 2.01
C GLU A 42 10.07 -7.49 2.30
N TRP A 43 9.13 -8.27 1.79
CA TRP A 43 7.69 -8.05 1.97
C TRP A 43 7.28 -8.07 3.45
N LYS A 44 7.95 -8.88 4.29
CA LYS A 44 7.63 -9.02 5.73
C LYS A 44 7.79 -7.70 6.47
N LYS A 45 8.68 -6.83 5.99
CA LYS A 45 8.99 -5.52 6.58
C LYS A 45 8.22 -4.38 5.94
N THR A 46 7.62 -4.60 4.78
CA THR A 46 6.94 -3.57 3.99
C THR A 46 5.42 -3.74 3.95
N VAL A 47 4.90 -4.87 4.43
CA VAL A 47 3.47 -5.06 4.71
C VAL A 47 3.05 -4.32 5.99
N LEU A 48 1.81 -3.84 6.04
CA LEU A 48 1.23 -3.21 7.22
C LEU A 48 0.14 -4.14 7.75
N ALA A 49 0.44 -4.79 8.88
CA ALA A 49 -0.46 -5.67 9.58
C ALA A 49 -0.44 -5.34 11.08
N THR A 50 -1.57 -5.52 11.76
CA THR A 50 -1.59 -5.47 13.23
C THR A 50 -0.92 -6.70 13.83
N ASP A 51 -0.72 -6.71 15.15
CA ASP A 51 -0.21 -7.89 15.89
C ASP A 51 -1.08 -9.14 15.69
N LYS A 52 -2.33 -8.98 15.27
CA LYS A 52 -3.27 -10.07 14.95
C LYS A 52 -3.28 -10.45 13.46
N GLY A 53 -2.39 -9.86 12.65
CA GLY A 53 -2.33 -10.09 11.21
C GLY A 53 -3.37 -9.33 10.39
N LEU A 54 -4.16 -8.42 10.98
CA LEU A 54 -5.14 -7.64 10.22
C LEU A 54 -4.43 -6.65 9.29
N LEU A 55 -4.68 -6.77 7.99
CA LEU A 55 -4.09 -5.90 6.97
C LEU A 55 -4.74 -4.52 6.99
N PHE A 56 -3.91 -3.47 6.95
CA PHE A 56 -4.40 -2.09 6.99
C PHE A 56 -3.53 -1.09 6.22
N ILE A 57 -4.11 0.02 5.77
CA ILE A 57 -3.34 1.15 5.22
C ILE A 57 -3.41 2.37 6.13
N LYS A 58 -2.40 3.23 6.00
CA LYS A 58 -2.36 4.51 6.72
C LYS A 58 -3.31 5.52 6.07
N PRO A 59 -3.93 6.43 6.84
CA PRO A 59 -4.82 7.49 6.33
C PRO A 59 -4.19 8.36 5.23
N SER A 60 -2.86 8.53 5.29
CA SER A 60 -2.08 9.26 4.29
C SER A 60 -2.19 8.68 2.88
N TYR A 61 -2.43 7.37 2.74
CA TYR A 61 -2.60 6.72 1.44
C TYR A 61 -3.91 7.15 0.79
N ILE A 62 -5.01 7.20 1.55
CA ILE A 62 -6.32 7.69 1.06
C ILE A 62 -6.25 9.19 0.77
N PHE A 63 -5.72 9.99 1.69
CA PHE A 63 -5.54 11.42 1.48
C PHE A 63 -4.70 11.69 0.21
N GLY A 64 -3.56 11.01 0.07
CA GLY A 64 -2.68 11.14 -1.09
C GLY A 64 -3.37 10.77 -2.39
N SER A 65 -4.14 9.67 -2.40
CA SER A 65 -4.89 9.20 -3.56
C SER A 65 -5.95 10.21 -4.00
N LEU A 66 -6.75 10.73 -3.05
CA LEU A 66 -7.79 11.74 -3.32
C LEU A 66 -7.17 13.07 -3.77
N LYS A 67 -6.09 13.52 -3.13
CA LYS A 67 -5.36 14.73 -3.53
C LYS A 67 -4.80 14.62 -4.95
N ASN A 68 -4.26 13.45 -5.32
CA ASN A 68 -3.74 13.21 -6.67
C ASN A 68 -4.89 13.16 -7.69
N GLY A 69 -5.99 12.47 -7.36
CA GLY A 69 -7.20 12.44 -8.19
C GLY A 69 -7.79 13.83 -8.47
N ALA A 70 -7.68 14.74 -7.50
CA ALA A 70 -8.11 16.13 -7.64
C ALA A 70 -7.39 16.92 -8.76
N THR A 71 -6.25 16.45 -9.26
CA THR A 71 -5.54 17.08 -10.40
C THR A 71 -6.30 16.95 -11.72
N PHE A 72 -7.21 15.98 -11.81
CA PHE A 72 -8.03 15.74 -13.00
C PHE A 72 -9.33 16.56 -13.01
N ILE A 73 -9.72 17.17 -11.88
CA ILE A 73 -10.94 17.98 -11.79
C ILE A 73 -10.59 19.46 -11.96
N LYS A 74 -10.90 19.99 -13.14
CA LYS A 74 -10.59 21.38 -13.54
C LYS A 74 -11.58 22.37 -12.94
N VAL A 75 -11.08 23.52 -12.49
CA VAL A 75 -11.88 24.69 -12.08
C VAL A 75 -11.17 25.95 -12.56
N GLY A 76 -11.79 26.63 -13.53
CA GLY A 76 -11.17 27.76 -14.23
C GLY A 76 -9.84 27.34 -14.87
N ARG A 77 -8.77 28.08 -14.57
CA ARG A 77 -7.41 27.79 -15.06
C ARG A 77 -6.64 26.73 -14.24
N GLY A 78 -7.22 26.23 -13.15
CA GLY A 78 -6.56 25.34 -12.21
C GLY A 78 -7.31 24.03 -11.96
N THR A 79 -6.97 23.38 -10.86
CA THR A 79 -7.61 22.15 -10.38
C THR A 79 -8.09 22.32 -8.94
N ILE A 80 -8.92 21.41 -8.44
CA ILE A 80 -9.36 21.44 -7.04
C ILE A 80 -8.30 20.92 -6.04
N THR A 81 -7.11 20.53 -6.50
CA THR A 81 -6.04 19.93 -5.68
C THR A 81 -5.73 20.76 -4.42
N LYS A 82 -5.60 22.08 -4.55
CA LYS A 82 -5.31 22.97 -3.39
C LYS A 82 -6.44 22.98 -2.37
N LYS A 83 -7.70 22.92 -2.83
CA LYS A 83 -8.86 22.87 -1.95
C LYS A 83 -8.86 21.55 -1.19
N VAL A 84 -8.70 20.43 -1.89
CA VAL A 84 -8.63 19.10 -1.27
C VAL A 84 -7.50 19.04 -0.24
N ALA A 85 -6.30 19.50 -0.59
CA ALA A 85 -5.17 19.49 0.33
C ALA A 85 -5.40 20.32 1.60
N ALA A 86 -6.18 21.42 1.52
CA ALA A 86 -6.43 22.32 2.64
C ALA A 86 -7.65 21.91 3.49
N THR A 87 -8.59 21.12 2.97
CA THR A 87 -9.88 20.88 3.62
C THR A 87 -10.22 19.41 3.87
N LEU A 88 -9.57 18.46 3.18
CA LEU A 88 -9.83 17.04 3.37
C LEU A 88 -9.05 16.53 4.59
N ILE A 89 -9.76 15.88 5.50
CA ILE A 89 -9.18 15.16 6.63
C ILE A 89 -9.75 13.75 6.60
N VAL A 90 -8.89 12.75 6.68
CA VAL A 90 -9.28 11.36 6.91
C VAL A 90 -9.35 11.17 8.43
N LEU A 91 -10.52 10.78 8.94
CA LEU A 91 -10.78 10.74 10.38
C LEU A 91 -10.34 9.44 11.04
N ASP A 92 -10.25 8.35 10.27
CA ASP A 92 -9.74 7.07 10.74
C ASP A 92 -8.23 7.15 10.97
N ASP A 93 -7.75 6.55 12.06
CA ASP A 93 -6.31 6.42 12.34
C ASP A 93 -5.68 5.27 11.55
N ILE A 94 -6.47 4.23 11.30
CA ILE A 94 -6.10 3.01 10.59
C ILE A 94 -7.28 2.60 9.71
N ILE A 95 -7.00 2.21 8.45
CA ILE A 95 -8.01 1.79 7.50
C ILE A 95 -7.80 0.31 7.20
N TYR A 96 -8.66 -0.54 7.77
CA TYR A 96 -8.59 -1.97 7.56
C TYR A 96 -8.97 -2.36 6.14
N MET A 97 -8.20 -3.27 5.57
CA MET A 97 -8.52 -3.86 4.29
C MET A 97 -9.59 -4.93 4.47
N LYS A 98 -10.49 -5.02 3.49
CA LYS A 98 -11.61 -5.94 3.52
C LYS A 98 -11.69 -6.77 2.25
N THR A 99 -12.29 -7.94 2.37
CA THR A 99 -12.65 -8.80 1.24
C THR A 99 -13.86 -8.21 0.50
N GLU A 100 -14.24 -8.82 -0.61
CA GLU A 100 -15.45 -8.45 -1.35
C GLU A 100 -16.75 -8.69 -0.57
N ASN A 101 -16.71 -9.52 0.47
CA ASN A 101 -17.83 -9.79 1.38
C ASN A 101 -17.83 -8.89 2.62
N ASP A 102 -16.99 -7.85 2.64
CA ASP A 102 -16.84 -6.89 3.75
C ASP A 102 -16.20 -7.49 5.03
N ASP A 103 -15.65 -8.70 4.96
CA ASP A 103 -14.85 -9.30 6.02
C ASP A 103 -13.47 -8.68 6.10
N HIS A 104 -12.86 -8.66 7.29
CA HIS A 104 -11.47 -8.21 7.43
C HIS A 104 -10.50 -9.13 6.69
N LEU A 105 -9.52 -8.50 6.02
CA LEU A 105 -8.44 -9.21 5.35
C LEU A 105 -7.29 -9.46 6.33
N PHE A 106 -6.85 -10.71 6.42
CA PHE A 106 -5.73 -11.13 7.25
C PHE A 106 -4.52 -11.45 6.38
N LEU A 107 -3.33 -11.17 6.91
CA LEU A 107 -2.09 -11.66 6.34
C LEU A 107 -2.03 -13.18 6.56
N PRO A 108 -1.94 -14.00 5.50
CA PRO A 108 -1.79 -15.46 5.63
C PRO A 108 -0.50 -15.83 6.38
N SER A 109 -0.47 -17.02 6.98
CA SER A 109 0.79 -17.55 7.51
C SER A 109 1.81 -17.77 6.39
N GLU A 110 3.10 -17.90 6.73
CA GLU A 110 4.14 -18.12 5.71
C GLU A 110 3.91 -19.42 4.93
N GLU A 111 3.31 -20.43 5.55
CA GLU A 111 2.98 -21.71 4.92
C GLU A 111 1.75 -21.62 3.99
N GLU A 112 0.83 -20.68 4.25
CA GLU A 112 -0.40 -20.48 3.48
C GLU A 112 -0.23 -19.47 2.34
N LEU A 113 0.75 -18.57 2.49
CA LEU A 113 1.07 -17.52 1.52
C LEU A 113 1.76 -18.13 0.29
N ASP A 114 1.10 -18.05 -0.85
CA ASP A 114 1.65 -18.51 -2.12
C ASP A 114 1.62 -17.41 -3.18
N ARG A 115 1.89 -17.80 -4.43
CA ARG A 115 1.99 -16.90 -5.60
C ARG A 115 0.76 -16.98 -6.50
N ASP A 116 -0.33 -17.57 -6.03
CA ASP A 116 -1.56 -17.70 -6.80
C ASP A 116 -2.35 -16.38 -6.76
N ALA A 117 -2.34 -15.66 -7.87
CA ALA A 117 -3.04 -14.38 -8.03
C ALA A 117 -4.57 -14.48 -7.96
N THR A 118 -5.14 -15.69 -7.87
CA THR A 118 -6.57 -15.90 -7.59
C THR A 118 -6.92 -15.79 -6.11
N LYS A 119 -5.93 -15.86 -5.21
CA LYS A 119 -6.14 -15.66 -3.77
C LYS A 119 -6.33 -14.19 -3.42
N SER A 120 -7.02 -13.93 -2.30
CA SER A 120 -7.26 -12.56 -1.80
C SER A 120 -5.97 -11.85 -1.35
N VAL A 121 -4.99 -12.61 -0.87
CA VAL A 121 -3.64 -12.14 -0.53
C VAL A 121 -2.65 -13.16 -1.08
N TYR A 122 -1.65 -12.68 -1.81
CA TYR A 122 -0.63 -13.50 -2.44
C TYR A 122 0.68 -12.72 -2.57
N LEU A 123 1.79 -13.44 -2.75
CA LEU A 123 3.08 -12.87 -3.11
C LEU A 123 3.14 -12.67 -4.62
N ASP A 124 3.07 -11.40 -5.06
CA ASP A 124 3.36 -11.03 -6.43
C ASP A 124 4.88 -11.07 -6.65
N VAL A 125 5.35 -12.03 -7.45
CA VAL A 125 6.77 -12.19 -7.77
C VAL A 125 7.00 -11.86 -9.25
N THR A 126 7.70 -10.77 -9.52
CA THR A 126 7.90 -10.22 -10.86
C THR A 126 9.36 -9.85 -11.15
N SER A 127 9.71 -9.87 -12.43
CA SER A 127 11.04 -9.46 -12.90
C SER A 127 11.06 -7.95 -13.10
N VAL A 128 11.94 -7.27 -12.35
CA VAL A 128 12.11 -5.82 -12.42
C VAL A 128 13.45 -5.48 -13.02
N VAL A 129 13.46 -4.62 -14.04
CA VAL A 129 14.69 -4.11 -14.63
C VAL A 129 15.19 -2.96 -13.78
N ASN A 130 16.44 -3.06 -13.31
CA ASN A 130 17.11 -1.95 -12.64
C ASN A 130 17.36 -0.85 -13.69
N PRO A 131 16.79 0.36 -13.53
CA PRO A 131 16.91 1.41 -14.54
C PRO A 131 18.35 1.89 -14.74
N ASN A 132 19.21 1.76 -13.71
CA ASN A 132 20.58 2.26 -13.75
C ASN A 132 21.56 1.24 -14.34
N THR A 133 21.35 -0.06 -14.10
CA THR A 133 22.27 -1.11 -14.55
C THR A 133 21.73 -1.96 -15.70
N LYS A 134 20.44 -1.84 -16.02
CA LYS A 134 19.68 -2.73 -16.92
C LYS A 134 19.68 -4.21 -16.50
N GLY A 135 20.23 -4.54 -15.33
CA GLY A 135 20.17 -5.88 -14.74
C GLY A 135 18.75 -6.23 -14.34
N ARG A 136 18.43 -7.53 -14.31
CA ARG A 136 17.13 -8.03 -13.85
C ARG A 136 17.21 -8.46 -12.39
N ASN A 137 16.25 -7.98 -11.60
CA ASN A 137 16.01 -8.37 -10.22
C ASN A 137 14.67 -9.10 -10.14
N ILE A 138 14.51 -9.95 -9.13
CA ILE A 138 13.23 -10.56 -8.76
C ILE A 138 12.73 -9.77 -7.56
N ARG A 139 11.51 -9.22 -7.67
CA ARG A 139 10.80 -8.58 -6.57
C ARG A 139 9.50 -9.30 -6.30
#